data_AF-A0A356BGB3-F1
#
_entry.id   AF-A0A356BGB3-F1
#
_cell.length_a   1.000
_cell.length_b   1.000
_cell.length_c   1.000
_cell.angle_alpha   90.00
_cell.angle_beta   90.00
_cell.angle_gamma   90.00
#
_symmetry.space_group_name_H-M   'P 1'
#
loop_
_entity.id
_entity.type
_entity.pdbx_description
1 polymer ?
#
loop_
_entity_poly.entity_id
_entity_poly.type
_entity_poly.pdbx_seq_one_letter_code
_entity_poly.pdbx_strand_id
1 'polypeptide(L)'
;MELDEIRHAISDTDQQLLGLLAKRRQLALAVADAKLAQNKPIRDQKREQELLVSLISQGKPLGLDAQYVTRLYHVIIEDSVLQQQAKIQGQLNGTDSPAVRVAFLGGQGSYSYWATQKYFTRRAERIIEQGCDSFNEIVQAVETGHADYAVLPIENTSSGSINEVYDLLQHTRLSIVGELTHPIAHCLLGLPGTDLSKIRQVCAHPQVIAQCSQYLQGLSQVKIEYCDSSSDAFTRIKQQQDPTVVAIGGEEGGQLYGLQVLTRDLANQKDNVSRFIVVARKPVTVAKAIPAKTTFIMYTGQQPGALVDALLVLKQHGISMAKLESRPINGNPWEEMFYVDVFANLSDYAMTRALEELNKITKFIKVLGCYPSEDIEPTQVTAG
;
A
#
# COMPACT_ATOMS: atom_id res chain seq x y z
N MET A 1 3.19 5.31 -45.16
CA MET A 1 2.13 5.96 -44.38
C MET A 1 2.66 7.30 -43.92
N GLU A 2 1.87 8.34 -44.11
CA GLU A 2 2.14 9.67 -43.55
C GLU A 2 2.04 9.62 -42.01
N LEU A 3 2.65 10.58 -41.31
CA LEU A 3 2.71 10.58 -39.84
C LEU A 3 1.33 10.48 -39.19
N ASP A 4 0.34 11.20 -39.71
CA ASP A 4 -1.01 11.21 -39.15
C ASP A 4 -1.76 9.89 -39.41
N GLU A 5 -1.51 9.24 -40.56
CA GLU A 5 -2.04 7.88 -40.82
C GLU A 5 -1.48 6.85 -39.83
N ILE A 6 -0.19 6.96 -39.48
CA ILE A 6 0.45 6.10 -38.47
C ILE A 6 -0.19 6.33 -37.10
N ARG A 7 -0.40 7.59 -36.69
CA ARG A 7 -1.05 7.91 -35.41
C ARG A 7 -2.48 7.39 -35.32
N HIS A 8 -3.23 7.46 -36.41
CA HIS A 8 -4.57 6.86 -36.48
C HIS A 8 -4.53 5.34 -36.35
N ALA A 9 -3.65 4.67 -37.10
CA ALA A 9 -3.49 3.22 -37.01
C ALA A 9 -3.06 2.74 -35.59
N ILE A 10 -2.21 3.51 -34.90
CA ILE A 10 -1.85 3.25 -33.50
C ILE A 10 -3.09 3.37 -32.61
N SER A 11 -3.86 4.45 -32.78
CA SER A 11 -5.07 4.69 -31.97
C SER A 11 -6.11 3.58 -32.15
N ASP A 12 -6.31 3.11 -33.37
CA ASP A 12 -7.22 1.99 -33.67
C ASP A 12 -6.73 0.68 -33.03
N THR A 13 -5.41 0.46 -33.02
CA THR A 13 -4.79 -0.70 -32.36
C THR A 13 -4.96 -0.63 -30.85
N ASP A 14 -4.75 0.54 -30.25
CA ASP A 14 -4.94 0.76 -28.81
C ASP A 14 -6.39 0.51 -28.39
N GLN A 15 -7.37 0.91 -29.21
CA GLN A 15 -8.77 0.61 -28.95
C GLN A 15 -9.06 -0.90 -28.95
N GLN A 16 -8.44 -1.67 -29.85
CA GLN A 16 -8.56 -3.13 -29.86
C GLN A 16 -7.90 -3.76 -28.63
N LEU A 17 -6.72 -3.26 -28.21
CA LEU A 17 -6.05 -3.71 -27.00
C LEU A 17 -6.92 -3.49 -25.75
N LEU A 18 -7.55 -2.32 -25.62
CA LEU A 18 -8.49 -2.03 -24.53
C LEU A 18 -9.65 -3.03 -24.51
N GLY A 19 -10.24 -3.34 -25.67
CA GLY A 19 -11.29 -4.35 -25.80
C GLY A 19 -10.84 -5.75 -25.37
N LEU A 20 -9.63 -6.16 -25.76
CA LEU A 20 -9.04 -7.45 -25.37
C LEU A 20 -8.73 -7.53 -23.87
N LEU A 21 -8.19 -6.45 -23.29
CA LEU A 21 -7.93 -6.37 -21.85
C LEU A 21 -9.22 -6.45 -21.04
N ALA A 22 -10.27 -5.75 -21.46
CA ALA A 22 -11.59 -5.82 -20.82
C ALA A 22 -12.19 -7.24 -20.88
N LYS A 23 -12.14 -7.89 -22.06
CA LYS A 23 -12.58 -9.29 -22.23
C LYS A 23 -11.77 -10.24 -21.34
N ARG A 24 -10.45 -10.06 -21.28
CA ARG A 24 -9.57 -10.87 -20.42
C ARG A 24 -9.92 -10.69 -18.94
N ARG A 25 -10.21 -9.46 -18.49
CA ARG A 25 -10.67 -9.19 -17.12
C ARG A 25 -11.98 -9.93 -16.80
N GLN A 26 -12.96 -9.91 -17.70
CA GLN A 26 -14.21 -10.66 -17.52
C GLN A 26 -13.96 -12.17 -17.37
N LEU A 27 -13.08 -12.74 -18.21
CA LEU A 27 -12.69 -14.15 -18.10
C LEU A 27 -11.98 -14.45 -16.77
N ALA A 28 -11.10 -13.56 -16.31
CA ALA A 28 -10.45 -13.71 -15.01
C ALA A 28 -11.47 -13.72 -13.86
N LEU A 29 -12.48 -12.84 -13.89
CA LEU A 29 -13.54 -12.84 -12.87
C LEU A 29 -14.40 -14.11 -12.90
N ALA A 30 -14.65 -14.69 -14.09
CA ALA A 30 -15.33 -15.98 -14.21
C ALA A 30 -14.47 -17.14 -13.67
N VAL A 31 -13.15 -17.07 -13.85
CA VAL A 31 -12.20 -18.04 -13.26
C VAL A 31 -12.24 -17.99 -11.73
N ALA A 32 -12.40 -16.81 -11.11
CA ALA A 32 -12.57 -16.71 -9.66
C ALA A 32 -13.79 -17.51 -9.16
N ASP A 33 -14.93 -17.38 -9.84
CA ASP A 33 -16.15 -18.11 -9.46
C ASP A 33 -15.93 -19.63 -9.57
N ALA A 34 -15.29 -20.08 -10.66
CA ALA A 34 -14.96 -21.49 -10.86
C ALA A 34 -13.96 -22.04 -9.84
N LYS A 35 -12.95 -21.24 -9.46
CA LYS A 35 -11.95 -21.61 -8.44
C LYS A 35 -12.57 -21.72 -7.05
N LEU A 36 -13.45 -20.79 -6.68
CA LEU A 36 -14.19 -20.86 -5.44
C LEU A 36 -15.07 -22.11 -5.36
N ALA A 37 -15.83 -22.42 -6.42
CA ALA A 37 -16.66 -23.62 -6.48
C ALA A 37 -15.85 -24.93 -6.32
N GLN A 38 -14.58 -24.92 -6.72
CA GLN A 38 -13.66 -26.05 -6.62
C GLN A 38 -12.72 -26.00 -5.40
N ASN A 39 -12.87 -25.02 -4.50
CA ASN A 39 -11.96 -24.76 -3.37
C ASN A 39 -10.47 -24.67 -3.79
N LYS A 40 -10.20 -24.05 -4.94
CA LYS A 40 -8.84 -23.82 -5.44
C LYS A 40 -8.33 -22.42 -5.06
N PRO A 41 -7.02 -22.25 -4.84
CA PRO A 41 -6.45 -20.94 -4.55
C PRO A 41 -6.60 -19.99 -5.75
N ILE A 42 -6.85 -18.71 -5.44
CA ILE A 42 -6.99 -17.65 -6.45
C ILE A 42 -5.69 -17.46 -7.21
N ARG A 43 -4.56 -17.54 -6.51
CA ARG A 43 -3.24 -17.48 -7.12
C ARG A 43 -2.72 -18.88 -7.45
N ASP A 44 -2.20 -19.04 -8.66
CA ASP A 44 -1.60 -20.29 -9.13
C ASP A 44 -0.29 -19.97 -9.85
N GLN A 45 0.79 -19.92 -9.08
CA GLN A 45 2.11 -19.51 -9.57
C GLN A 45 2.64 -20.44 -10.66
N LYS A 46 2.34 -21.75 -10.58
CA LYS A 46 2.76 -22.70 -11.60
C LYS A 46 2.08 -22.41 -12.93
N ARG A 47 0.76 -22.18 -12.90
CA ARG A 47 0.00 -21.81 -14.10
C ARG A 47 0.44 -20.46 -14.68
N GLU A 48 0.74 -19.49 -13.81
CA GLU A 48 1.26 -18.18 -14.21
C GLU A 48 2.63 -18.30 -14.88
N GLN A 49 3.53 -19.13 -14.34
CA GLN A 49 4.83 -19.40 -14.93
C GLN A 49 4.70 -20.06 -16.31
N GLU A 50 3.87 -21.10 -16.44
CA GLU A 50 3.58 -21.76 -17.72
C GLU A 50 3.03 -20.78 -18.76
N LEU A 51 2.13 -19.89 -18.34
CA LEU A 51 1.57 -18.84 -19.19
C LEU A 51 2.66 -17.89 -19.69
N LEU A 52 3.51 -17.37 -18.78
CA LEU A 52 4.59 -16.44 -19.14
C LEU A 52 5.60 -17.06 -20.10
N VAL A 53 6.04 -18.30 -19.85
CA VAL A 53 6.93 -19.04 -20.76
C VAL A 53 6.31 -19.20 -22.15
N SER A 54 5.02 -19.53 -22.21
CA SER A 54 4.29 -19.65 -23.47
C SER A 54 4.20 -18.32 -24.22
N LEU A 55 3.89 -17.22 -23.52
CA LEU A 55 3.78 -15.89 -24.10
C LEU A 55 5.12 -15.35 -24.60
N ILE A 56 6.21 -15.59 -23.87
CA ILE A 56 7.57 -15.24 -24.30
C ILE A 56 7.90 -15.98 -25.60
N SER A 57 7.60 -17.28 -25.66
CA SER A 57 7.85 -18.11 -26.84
C SER A 57 7.05 -17.66 -28.07
N GLN A 58 5.78 -17.24 -27.86
CA GLN A 58 4.91 -16.72 -28.92
C GLN A 58 5.26 -15.28 -29.33
N GLY A 59 5.75 -14.45 -28.40
CA GLY A 59 6.12 -13.06 -28.65
C GLY A 59 7.41 -12.92 -29.46
N LYS A 60 8.37 -13.85 -29.27
CA LYS A 60 9.66 -13.85 -29.96
C LYS A 60 9.56 -13.78 -31.50
N PRO A 61 8.78 -14.62 -32.21
CA PRO A 61 8.62 -14.52 -33.66
C PRO A 61 7.89 -13.24 -34.11
N LEU A 62 7.18 -12.56 -33.21
CA LEU A 62 6.51 -11.28 -33.47
C LEU A 62 7.42 -10.06 -33.23
N GLY A 63 8.69 -10.28 -32.86
CA GLY A 63 9.66 -9.22 -32.58
C GLY A 63 9.53 -8.61 -31.17
N LEU A 64 8.78 -9.24 -30.27
CA LEU A 64 8.66 -8.79 -28.87
C LEU A 64 9.75 -9.44 -28.01
N ASP A 65 10.48 -8.63 -27.25
CA ASP A 65 11.49 -9.15 -26.34
C ASP A 65 10.86 -9.77 -25.08
N ALA A 66 11.56 -10.74 -24.49
CA ALA A 66 11.07 -11.50 -23.34
C ALA A 66 10.85 -10.62 -22.10
N GLN A 67 11.69 -9.59 -21.89
CA GLN A 67 11.61 -8.73 -20.72
C GLN A 67 10.37 -7.84 -20.77
N TYR A 68 10.07 -7.28 -21.95
CA TYR A 68 8.88 -6.48 -22.21
C TYR A 68 7.60 -7.30 -22.02
N VAL A 69 7.52 -8.49 -22.64
CA VAL A 69 6.36 -9.39 -22.50
C VAL A 69 6.14 -9.76 -21.03
N THR A 70 7.20 -10.14 -20.32
CA THR A 70 7.12 -10.51 -18.90
C THR A 70 6.59 -9.35 -18.06
N ARG A 71 7.14 -8.14 -18.24
CA ARG A 71 6.72 -6.95 -17.48
C ARG A 71 5.25 -6.62 -17.72
N LEU A 72 4.83 -6.60 -18.98
CA LEU A 72 3.44 -6.31 -19.34
C LEU A 72 2.47 -7.33 -18.73
N TYR A 73 2.80 -8.62 -18.86
CA TYR A 73 1.91 -9.67 -18.37
C TYR A 73 1.94 -9.83 -16.86
N HIS A 74 3.02 -9.45 -16.16
CA HIS A 74 2.98 -9.32 -14.70
C HIS A 74 1.94 -8.30 -14.25
N VAL A 75 1.92 -7.10 -14.84
CA VAL A 75 0.92 -6.07 -14.51
C VAL A 75 -0.50 -6.59 -14.77
N ILE A 76 -0.70 -7.29 -15.89
CA ILE A 76 -2.00 -7.87 -16.26
C ILE A 76 -2.42 -8.99 -15.29
N ILE A 77 -1.50 -9.86 -14.89
CA ILE A 77 -1.76 -10.95 -13.93
C ILE A 77 -2.05 -10.39 -12.54
N GLU A 78 -1.25 -9.42 -12.09
CA GLU A 78 -1.44 -8.71 -10.82
C GLU A 78 -2.83 -8.08 -10.75
N ASP A 79 -3.24 -7.28 -11.75
CA ASP A 79 -4.60 -6.72 -11.81
C ASP A 79 -5.65 -7.82 -11.76
N SER A 80 -5.43 -8.95 -12.43
CA SER A 80 -6.39 -10.07 -12.40
C SER A 80 -6.57 -10.65 -11.02
N VAL A 81 -5.47 -10.91 -10.31
CA VAL A 81 -5.49 -11.49 -8.96
C VAL A 81 -6.18 -10.51 -8.00
N LEU A 82 -5.83 -9.22 -8.06
CA LEU A 82 -6.43 -8.20 -7.20
C LEU A 82 -7.92 -8.01 -7.46
N GLN A 83 -8.36 -8.00 -8.73
CA GLN A 83 -9.78 -7.92 -9.09
C GLN A 83 -10.57 -9.16 -8.62
N GLN A 84 -9.98 -10.35 -8.75
CA GLN A 84 -10.56 -11.60 -8.24
C GLN A 84 -10.69 -11.56 -6.71
N GLN A 85 -9.65 -11.14 -5.99
CA GLN A 85 -9.69 -11.00 -4.54
C GLN A 85 -10.76 -9.99 -4.11
N ALA A 86 -10.81 -8.80 -4.74
CA ALA A 86 -11.79 -7.77 -4.42
C ALA A 86 -13.24 -8.25 -4.62
N LYS A 87 -13.53 -8.94 -5.73
CA LYS A 87 -14.87 -9.51 -6.00
C LYS A 87 -15.28 -10.49 -4.91
N ILE A 88 -14.41 -11.43 -4.57
CA ILE A 88 -14.69 -12.49 -3.59
C ILE A 88 -14.87 -11.91 -2.19
N GLN A 89 -13.98 -10.99 -1.79
CA GLN A 89 -14.07 -10.33 -0.50
C GLN A 89 -15.31 -9.45 -0.38
N GLY A 90 -15.72 -8.79 -1.47
CA GLY A 90 -16.97 -8.03 -1.53
C GLY A 90 -18.21 -8.91 -1.37
N GLN A 91 -18.25 -10.07 -2.04
CA GLN A 91 -19.34 -11.05 -1.88
C GLN A 91 -19.42 -11.61 -0.45
N LEU A 92 -18.27 -11.84 0.19
CA LEU A 92 -18.20 -12.46 1.52
C LEU A 92 -18.56 -11.48 2.65
N ASN A 93 -18.15 -10.21 2.53
CA ASN A 93 -18.29 -9.23 3.61
C ASN A 93 -19.48 -8.28 3.40
N GLY A 94 -20.08 -8.28 2.22
CA GLY A 94 -21.12 -7.33 1.82
C GLY A 94 -20.53 -5.94 1.52
N THR A 95 -21.05 -5.28 0.50
CA THR A 95 -20.82 -3.85 0.26
C THR A 95 -22.17 -3.15 0.30
N ASP A 96 -22.52 -2.59 1.46
CA ASP A 96 -23.82 -1.95 1.70
C ASP A 96 -24.01 -0.65 0.88
N SER A 97 -22.93 -0.07 0.35
CA SER A 97 -22.99 1.22 -0.35
C SER A 97 -22.00 1.30 -1.53
N PRO A 98 -22.39 1.88 -2.68
CA PRO A 98 -21.52 2.06 -3.84
C PRO A 98 -20.43 3.13 -3.60
N ALA A 99 -20.65 4.01 -2.60
CA ALA A 99 -19.69 5.03 -2.20
C ALA A 99 -19.11 4.73 -0.81
N VAL A 100 -17.80 4.92 -0.66
CA VAL A 100 -17.08 4.74 0.61
C VAL A 100 -16.43 6.05 1.03
N ARG A 101 -16.55 6.42 2.32
CA ARG A 101 -15.83 7.57 2.90
C ARG A 101 -14.51 7.09 3.48
N VAL A 102 -13.39 7.65 3.05
CA VAL A 102 -12.07 7.23 3.48
C VAL A 102 -11.28 8.39 4.06
N ALA A 103 -10.90 8.26 5.33
CA ALA A 103 -10.04 9.21 6.02
C ALA A 103 -8.55 8.87 5.82
N PHE A 104 -7.71 9.89 5.59
CA PHE A 104 -6.27 9.72 5.43
C PHE A 104 -5.51 11.00 5.81
N LEU A 105 -4.20 10.90 6.02
CA LEU A 105 -3.38 12.05 6.43
C LEU A 105 -3.11 12.99 5.25
N GLY A 106 -3.33 14.29 5.47
CA GLY A 106 -3.15 15.35 4.48
C GLY A 106 -4.27 15.42 3.45
N GLY A 107 -4.08 16.25 2.43
CA GLY A 107 -5.05 16.48 1.36
C GLY A 107 -4.77 15.67 0.08
N GLN A 108 -5.50 16.02 -0.98
CA GLN A 108 -5.28 15.47 -2.31
C GLN A 108 -3.82 15.65 -2.76
N GLY A 109 -3.28 14.64 -3.44
CA GLY A 109 -1.89 14.63 -3.87
C GLY A 109 -0.87 14.19 -2.81
N SER A 110 -1.28 13.92 -1.57
CA SER A 110 -0.43 13.23 -0.59
C SER A 110 -0.19 11.76 -0.98
N TYR A 111 0.84 11.11 -0.42
CA TYR A 111 1.03 9.68 -0.63
C TYR A 111 -0.12 8.84 -0.05
N SER A 112 -0.72 9.27 1.06
CA SER A 112 -1.88 8.62 1.66
C SER A 112 -3.12 8.72 0.77
N TYR A 113 -3.28 9.84 0.05
CA TYR A 113 -4.30 9.99 -0.99
C TYR A 113 -4.10 8.97 -2.11
N TRP A 114 -2.90 8.86 -2.67
CA TRP A 114 -2.63 7.92 -3.77
C TRP A 114 -2.74 6.46 -3.34
N ALA A 115 -2.32 6.14 -2.11
CA ALA A 115 -2.57 4.83 -1.50
C ALA A 115 -4.08 4.54 -1.39
N THR A 116 -4.87 5.53 -0.96
CA THR A 116 -6.33 5.43 -0.91
C THR A 116 -6.94 5.14 -2.29
N GLN A 117 -6.56 5.91 -3.31
CA GLN A 117 -7.03 5.68 -4.68
C GLN A 117 -6.65 4.28 -5.17
N LYS A 118 -5.38 3.88 -4.98
CA LYS A 118 -4.86 2.57 -5.40
C LYS A 118 -5.65 1.42 -4.77
N TYR A 119 -6.01 1.52 -3.50
CA TYR A 119 -6.73 0.46 -2.77
C TYR A 119 -8.22 0.37 -3.13
N PHE A 120 -8.91 1.52 -3.18
CA PHE A 120 -10.38 1.56 -3.26
C PHE A 120 -10.95 1.58 -4.68
N THR A 121 -10.16 1.94 -5.71
CA THR A 121 -10.63 1.97 -7.12
C THR A 121 -11.19 0.61 -7.59
N ARG A 122 -10.77 -0.51 -7.00
CA ARG A 122 -11.27 -1.86 -7.34
C ARG A 122 -12.41 -2.35 -6.45
N ARG A 123 -12.75 -1.59 -5.39
CA ARG A 123 -13.64 -2.03 -4.30
C ARG A 123 -14.89 -1.15 -4.15
N ALA A 124 -14.86 0.07 -4.66
CA ALA A 124 -15.96 1.01 -4.58
C ALA A 124 -16.15 1.72 -5.93
N GLU A 125 -17.40 2.07 -6.24
CA GLU A 125 -17.73 2.87 -7.43
C GLU A 125 -17.34 4.33 -7.25
N ARG A 126 -17.41 4.83 -6.01
CA ARG A 126 -17.05 6.20 -5.66
C ARG A 126 -16.30 6.27 -4.33
N ILE A 127 -15.24 7.05 -4.31
CA ILE A 127 -14.47 7.36 -3.11
C ILE A 127 -14.83 8.78 -2.67
N ILE A 128 -15.25 8.93 -1.42
CA ILE A 128 -15.44 10.22 -0.77
C ILE A 128 -14.23 10.42 0.14
N GLU A 129 -13.34 11.29 -0.30
CA GLU A 129 -12.06 11.53 0.34
C GLU A 129 -12.23 12.47 1.54
N GLN A 130 -11.62 12.11 2.66
CA GLN A 130 -11.56 12.95 3.85
C GLN A 130 -10.09 13.10 4.27
N GLY A 131 -9.49 14.23 3.92
CA GLY A 131 -8.18 14.60 4.44
C GLY A 131 -8.28 15.03 5.90
N CYS A 132 -7.34 14.59 6.72
CA CYS A 132 -7.23 14.93 8.14
C CYS A 132 -5.81 15.44 8.46
N ASP A 133 -5.70 16.21 9.55
CA ASP A 133 -4.45 16.86 9.93
C ASP A 133 -3.60 16.01 10.89
N SER A 134 -4.20 14.98 11.51
CA SER A 134 -3.49 14.07 12.42
C SER A 134 -4.00 12.63 12.35
N PHE A 135 -3.16 11.66 12.76
CA PHE A 135 -3.58 10.26 12.81
C PHE A 135 -4.71 10.02 13.83
N ASN A 136 -4.73 10.76 14.93
CA ASN A 136 -5.80 10.67 15.92
C ASN A 136 -7.16 11.08 15.33
N GLU A 137 -7.20 12.18 14.55
CA GLU A 137 -8.40 12.62 13.86
C GLU A 137 -8.92 11.57 12.87
N ILE A 138 -8.01 10.93 12.11
CA ILE A 138 -8.35 9.86 11.17
C ILE A 138 -9.03 8.69 11.91
N VAL A 139 -8.44 8.23 13.01
CA VAL A 139 -8.99 7.13 13.81
C VAL A 139 -10.36 7.51 14.38
N GLN A 140 -10.49 8.71 14.95
CA GLN A 140 -11.75 9.21 15.50
C GLN A 140 -12.84 9.33 14.42
N ALA A 141 -12.51 9.79 13.21
CA ALA A 141 -13.46 9.89 12.10
C ALA A 141 -14.08 8.52 11.76
N VAL A 142 -13.29 7.45 11.78
CA VAL A 142 -13.80 6.09 11.55
C VAL A 142 -14.52 5.56 12.77
N GLU A 143 -14.04 5.76 13.99
CA GLU A 143 -14.72 5.27 15.19
C GLU A 143 -16.11 5.89 15.38
N THR A 144 -16.25 7.18 15.06
CA THR A 144 -17.51 7.94 15.20
C THR A 144 -18.46 7.80 14.01
N GLY A 145 -18.04 7.15 12.91
CA GLY A 145 -18.90 6.95 11.74
C GLY A 145 -18.91 8.08 10.70
N HIS A 146 -18.04 9.09 10.86
CA HIS A 146 -17.85 10.15 9.85
C HIS A 146 -17.13 9.64 8.60
N ALA A 147 -16.22 8.68 8.77
CA ALA A 147 -15.60 7.89 7.71
C ALA A 147 -15.95 6.40 7.86
N ASP A 148 -15.90 5.65 6.75
CA ASP A 148 -16.15 4.20 6.74
C ASP A 148 -14.84 3.42 6.90
N TYR A 149 -13.77 3.96 6.32
CA TYR A 149 -12.42 3.40 6.36
C TYR A 149 -11.39 4.48 6.66
N ALA A 150 -10.21 4.07 7.12
CA ALA A 150 -9.03 4.91 7.13
C ALA A 150 -7.83 4.20 6.50
N VAL A 151 -6.97 4.96 5.83
CA VAL A 151 -5.70 4.48 5.27
C VAL A 151 -4.57 5.13 6.07
N LEU A 152 -3.84 4.32 6.83
CA LEU A 152 -2.80 4.75 7.75
C LEU A 152 -1.44 4.20 7.31
N PRO A 153 -0.41 5.03 7.10
CA PRO A 153 0.95 4.55 6.90
C PRO A 153 1.47 3.98 8.22
N ILE A 154 1.95 2.74 8.23
CA ILE A 154 2.45 2.09 9.45
C ILE A 154 3.98 1.93 9.45
N GLU A 155 4.59 1.88 8.27
CA GLU A 155 6.01 1.64 8.12
C GLU A 155 6.50 2.21 6.78
N ASN A 156 7.75 2.65 6.77
CA ASN A 156 8.45 3.05 5.56
C ASN A 156 9.85 2.43 5.57
N THR A 157 10.31 1.93 4.42
CA THR A 157 11.62 1.25 4.32
C THR A 157 12.79 2.15 4.66
N SER A 158 12.64 3.48 4.55
CA SER A 158 13.69 4.44 4.84
C SER A 158 13.70 4.95 6.28
N SER A 159 12.53 5.27 6.82
CA SER A 159 12.41 5.84 8.18
C SER A 159 11.97 4.85 9.26
N GLY A 160 11.66 3.60 8.89
CA GLY A 160 11.16 2.58 9.80
C GLY A 160 9.68 2.74 10.17
N SER A 161 9.32 2.22 11.35
CA SER A 161 7.97 2.18 11.89
C SER A 161 7.43 3.57 12.26
N ILE A 162 6.15 3.82 11.95
CA ILE A 162 5.46 5.06 12.30
C ILE A 162 4.80 4.87 13.66
N ASN A 163 5.57 5.17 14.71
CA ASN A 163 5.23 4.89 16.10
C ASN A 163 3.87 5.44 16.54
N GLU A 164 3.48 6.62 16.08
CA GLU A 164 2.19 7.24 16.43
C GLU A 164 1.01 6.37 16.00
N VAL A 165 1.10 5.73 14.82
CA VAL A 165 0.06 4.82 14.32
C VAL A 165 0.02 3.54 15.15
N TYR A 166 1.17 2.98 15.52
CA TYR A 166 1.21 1.84 16.44
C TYR A 166 0.53 2.18 17.77
N ASP A 167 0.89 3.31 18.38
CA ASP A 167 0.35 3.70 19.68
C ASP A 167 -1.19 3.89 19.62
N LEU A 168 -1.71 4.43 18.51
CA LEU A 168 -3.16 4.52 18.27
C LEU A 168 -3.84 3.15 18.12
N LEU A 169 -3.18 2.18 17.48
CA LEU A 169 -3.70 0.82 17.32
C LEU A 169 -3.90 0.07 18.66
N GLN A 170 -3.16 0.44 19.71
CA GLN A 170 -3.35 -0.14 21.05
C GLN A 170 -4.73 0.17 21.60
N HIS A 171 -5.19 1.40 21.41
CA HIS A 171 -6.37 1.95 22.08
C HIS A 171 -7.63 1.90 21.22
N THR A 172 -7.47 1.84 19.90
CA THR A 172 -8.59 1.84 18.97
C THR A 172 -9.43 0.55 19.04
N ARG A 173 -10.72 0.68 18.70
CA ARG A 173 -11.64 -0.45 18.46
C ARG A 173 -11.71 -0.87 17.00
N LEU A 174 -10.99 -0.17 16.12
CA LEU A 174 -10.96 -0.49 14.70
C LEU A 174 -10.23 -1.81 14.44
N SER A 175 -10.60 -2.45 13.34
CA SER A 175 -9.98 -3.67 12.83
C SER A 175 -9.20 -3.35 11.55
N ILE A 176 -8.04 -3.96 11.38
CA ILE A 176 -7.30 -3.93 10.10
C ILE A 176 -8.03 -4.86 9.12
N VAL A 177 -8.42 -4.29 7.98
CA VAL A 177 -9.23 -4.94 6.94
C VAL A 177 -8.51 -5.03 5.60
N GLY A 178 -7.30 -4.50 5.50
CA GLY A 178 -6.46 -4.57 4.31
C GLY A 178 -5.08 -3.98 4.56
N GLU A 179 -4.18 -4.22 3.61
CA GLU A 179 -2.90 -3.52 3.52
C GLU A 179 -2.53 -3.28 2.06
N LEU A 180 -1.63 -2.33 1.85
CA LEU A 180 -0.98 -2.10 0.57
C LEU A 180 0.39 -1.46 0.75
N THR A 181 1.26 -1.66 -0.22
CA THR A 181 2.47 -0.86 -0.38
C THR A 181 2.33 0.19 -1.48
N HIS A 182 2.98 1.33 -1.25
CA HIS A 182 3.08 2.41 -2.23
C HIS A 182 4.52 2.92 -2.32
N PRO A 183 5.14 2.91 -3.51
CA PRO A 183 6.45 3.52 -3.73
C PRO A 183 6.45 5.01 -3.40
N ILE A 184 7.53 5.49 -2.81
CA ILE A 184 7.70 6.89 -2.42
C ILE A 184 8.82 7.49 -3.25
N ALA A 185 8.44 8.20 -4.31
CA ALA A 185 9.38 8.85 -5.23
C ALA A 185 9.33 10.37 -5.05
N HIS A 186 10.26 10.90 -4.24
CA HIS A 186 10.35 12.33 -4.00
C HIS A 186 10.93 13.06 -5.22
N CYS A 187 10.20 14.06 -5.69
CA CYS A 187 10.56 14.96 -6.77
C CYS A 187 10.70 16.39 -6.24
N LEU A 188 11.58 17.18 -6.86
CA LEU A 188 11.60 18.63 -6.69
C LEU A 188 10.56 19.23 -7.63
N LEU A 189 9.62 19.99 -7.06
CA LEU A 189 8.44 20.48 -7.76
C LEU A 189 8.37 22.00 -7.69
N GLY A 190 8.17 22.66 -8.83
CA GLY A 190 8.07 24.12 -8.91
C GLY A 190 6.96 24.56 -9.86
N LEU A 191 6.76 25.87 -9.97
CA LEU A 191 5.84 26.43 -10.95
C LEU A 191 6.38 26.20 -12.38
N PRO A 192 5.51 26.20 -13.41
CA PRO A 192 5.96 26.14 -14.79
C PRO A 192 6.98 27.23 -15.11
N GLY A 193 8.14 26.84 -15.65
CA GLY A 193 9.22 27.77 -15.97
C GLY A 193 10.13 28.15 -14.79
N THR A 194 10.00 27.51 -13.62
CA THR A 194 10.95 27.67 -12.51
C THR A 194 12.39 27.35 -12.96
N ASP A 195 13.31 28.25 -12.62
CA ASP A 195 14.75 28.14 -12.88
C ASP A 195 15.44 27.58 -11.63
N LEU A 196 16.04 26.39 -11.76
CA LEU A 196 16.75 25.70 -10.67
C LEU A 196 17.84 26.57 -10.02
N SER A 197 18.48 27.47 -10.78
CA SER A 197 19.56 28.34 -10.27
C SER A 197 19.07 29.48 -9.38
N LYS A 198 17.76 29.77 -9.39
CA LYS A 198 17.14 30.88 -8.66
C LYS A 198 16.35 30.44 -7.43
N ILE A 199 16.37 29.15 -7.10
CA ILE A 199 15.66 28.61 -5.94
C ILE A 199 16.22 29.22 -4.65
N ARG A 200 15.32 29.73 -3.81
CA ARG A 200 15.66 30.34 -2.52
C ARG A 200 15.04 29.61 -1.34
N GLN A 201 13.97 28.86 -1.58
CA GLN A 201 13.25 28.18 -0.52
C GLN A 201 12.71 26.82 -0.97
N VAL A 202 12.82 25.82 -0.09
CA VAL A 202 12.25 24.48 -0.25
C VAL A 202 11.25 24.22 0.87
N CYS A 203 10.02 23.86 0.49
CA CYS A 203 8.92 23.51 1.39
C CYS A 203 8.68 21.99 1.38
N ALA A 204 8.77 21.33 2.54
CA ALA A 204 8.36 19.92 2.65
C ALA A 204 8.13 19.49 4.10
N HIS A 205 7.53 18.33 4.28
CA HIS A 205 7.41 17.69 5.59
C HIS A 205 8.79 17.34 6.17
N PRO A 206 9.03 17.46 7.50
CA PRO A 206 10.34 17.18 8.12
C PRO A 206 10.94 15.82 7.74
N GLN A 207 10.13 14.77 7.65
CA GLN A 207 10.57 13.44 7.24
C GLN A 207 11.03 13.39 5.78
N VAL A 208 10.39 14.15 4.89
CA VAL A 208 10.77 14.25 3.47
C VAL A 208 12.09 15.00 3.34
N ILE A 209 12.28 16.08 4.10
CA ILE A 209 13.55 16.81 4.18
C ILE A 209 14.68 15.89 4.64
N ALA A 210 14.45 15.09 5.69
CA ALA A 210 15.43 14.12 6.18
C ALA A 210 15.78 13.07 5.11
N GLN A 211 14.78 12.54 4.42
CA GLN A 211 14.93 11.55 3.35
C GLN A 211 15.63 12.12 2.09
N CYS A 212 15.60 13.44 1.86
CA CYS A 212 16.22 14.09 0.70
C CYS A 212 17.47 14.91 1.08
N SER A 213 18.00 14.68 2.28
CA SER A 213 19.08 15.50 2.86
C SER A 213 20.36 15.54 2.01
N GLN A 214 20.72 14.44 1.32
CA GLN A 214 21.91 14.41 0.48
C GLN A 214 21.77 15.34 -0.74
N TYR A 215 20.58 15.36 -1.36
CA TYR A 215 20.28 16.27 -2.45
C TYR A 215 20.28 17.73 -1.95
N LEU A 216 19.63 17.98 -0.81
CA LEU A 216 19.51 19.31 -0.22
C LEU A 216 20.86 19.92 0.18
N GLN A 217 21.83 19.11 0.60
CA GLN A 217 23.19 19.57 0.89
C GLN A 217 23.89 20.17 -0.34
N GLY A 218 23.51 19.74 -1.55
CA GLY A 218 24.04 20.28 -2.81
C GLY A 218 23.45 21.64 -3.20
N LEU A 219 22.34 22.06 -2.58
CA LEU A 219 21.72 23.36 -2.83
C LEU A 219 22.29 24.40 -1.86
N SER A 220 23.18 25.26 -2.36
CA SER A 220 23.72 26.37 -1.57
C SER A 220 22.65 27.46 -1.36
N GLN A 221 22.58 28.02 -0.15
CA GLN A 221 21.77 29.20 0.19
C GLN A 221 20.24 29.05 0.08
N VAL A 222 19.71 27.82 0.22
CA VAL A 222 18.25 27.58 0.23
C VAL A 222 17.72 27.50 1.66
N LYS A 223 16.63 28.23 1.94
CA LYS A 223 15.89 28.14 3.21
C LYS A 223 14.97 26.92 3.19
N ILE A 224 15.03 26.10 4.23
CA ILE A 224 14.08 25.01 4.44
C ILE A 224 12.88 25.53 5.23
N GLU A 225 11.68 25.33 4.70
CA GLU A 225 10.41 25.57 5.40
C GLU A 225 9.71 24.23 5.62
N TYR A 226 9.34 23.95 6.88
CA TYR A 226 8.64 22.73 7.24
C TYR A 226 7.13 22.91 7.06
N CYS A 227 6.51 21.93 6.40
CA CYS A 227 5.08 21.85 6.16
C CYS A 227 4.48 20.61 6.84
N ASP A 228 3.17 20.60 7.07
CA ASP A 228 2.50 19.48 7.75
C ASP A 228 2.33 18.27 6.83
N SER A 229 2.32 18.48 5.52
CA SER A 229 2.23 17.41 4.52
C SER A 229 2.77 17.86 3.15
N SER A 230 2.94 16.91 2.22
CA SER A 230 3.27 17.25 0.82
C SER A 230 2.17 18.09 0.16
N SER A 231 0.90 17.78 0.42
CA SER A 231 -0.24 18.57 -0.10
C SER A 231 -0.27 20.00 0.45
N ASP A 232 0.14 20.21 1.71
CA ASP A 232 0.28 21.54 2.30
C ASP A 232 1.39 22.33 1.59
N ALA A 233 2.55 21.72 1.38
CA ALA A 233 3.64 22.32 0.61
C ALA A 233 3.21 22.70 -0.83
N PHE A 234 2.46 21.84 -1.53
CA PHE A 234 1.95 22.14 -2.88
C PHE A 234 0.95 23.29 -2.88
N THR A 235 0.02 23.29 -1.93
CA THR A 235 -0.98 24.35 -1.75
C THR A 235 -0.29 25.69 -1.53
N ARG A 236 0.73 25.73 -0.68
CA ARG A 236 1.52 26.92 -0.38
C ARG A 236 2.18 27.51 -1.63
N ILE A 237 2.86 26.69 -2.42
CA ILE A 237 3.54 27.16 -3.66
C ILE A 237 2.52 27.69 -4.65
N LYS A 238 1.41 26.97 -4.82
CA LYS A 238 0.33 27.40 -5.71
C LYS A 238 -0.28 28.73 -5.26
N GLN A 239 -0.37 28.99 -3.96
CA GLN A 239 -0.89 30.26 -3.45
C GLN A 239 0.12 31.40 -3.55
N GLN A 240 1.40 31.14 -3.28
CA GLN A 240 2.45 32.17 -3.31
C GLN A 240 2.79 32.63 -4.72
N GLN A 241 2.65 31.77 -5.73
CA GLN A 241 2.98 32.07 -7.14
C GLN A 241 4.42 32.64 -7.31
N ASP A 242 5.34 32.27 -6.40
CA ASP A 242 6.73 32.68 -6.44
C ASP A 242 7.57 31.56 -7.09
N PRO A 243 8.17 31.77 -8.28
CA PRO A 243 8.95 30.75 -8.96
C PRO A 243 10.27 30.41 -8.27
N THR A 244 10.67 31.13 -7.21
CA THR A 244 11.86 30.86 -6.40
C THR A 244 11.59 29.93 -5.22
N VAL A 245 10.33 29.56 -4.98
CA VAL A 245 9.89 28.63 -3.95
C VAL A 245 9.49 27.30 -4.59
N VAL A 246 10.05 26.20 -4.08
CA VAL A 246 9.81 24.83 -4.59
C VAL A 246 9.39 23.89 -3.46
N ALA A 247 8.77 22.77 -3.80
CA ALA A 247 8.36 21.72 -2.85
C ALA A 247 9.09 20.43 -3.14
N ILE A 248 9.14 19.57 -2.12
CA ILE A 248 9.48 18.15 -2.31
C ILE A 248 8.27 17.28 -2.02
N GLY A 249 7.94 16.40 -2.95
CA GLY A 249 6.88 15.40 -2.80
C GLY A 249 6.68 14.55 -4.05
N GLY A 250 5.59 13.80 -4.12
CA GLY A 250 5.29 12.92 -5.25
C GLY A 250 4.96 13.68 -6.53
N GLU A 251 5.42 13.16 -7.67
CA GLU A 251 5.19 13.75 -9.01
C GLU A 251 3.69 13.91 -9.30
N GLU A 252 2.89 12.86 -9.11
CA GLU A 252 1.46 12.89 -9.39
C GLU A 252 0.73 13.90 -8.50
N GLY A 253 1.19 14.02 -7.25
CA GLY A 253 0.70 15.03 -6.31
C GLY A 253 0.98 16.45 -6.81
N GLY A 254 2.21 16.75 -7.21
CA GLY A 254 2.57 18.07 -7.75
C GLY A 254 1.77 18.45 -9.00
N GLN A 255 1.55 17.49 -9.91
CA GLN A 255 0.79 17.71 -11.14
C GLN A 255 -0.67 18.14 -10.87
N LEU A 256 -1.32 17.58 -9.84
CA LEU A 256 -2.68 18.01 -9.42
C LEU A 256 -2.75 19.50 -9.05
N TYR A 257 -1.64 20.07 -8.60
CA TYR A 257 -1.53 21.48 -8.24
C TYR A 257 -1.00 22.36 -9.38
N GLY A 258 -0.72 21.78 -10.54
CA GLY A 258 -0.14 22.47 -11.70
C GLY A 258 1.36 22.71 -11.58
N LEU A 259 2.05 21.98 -10.70
CA LEU A 259 3.50 22.05 -10.53
C LEU A 259 4.20 21.13 -11.54
N GLN A 260 5.40 21.52 -11.94
CA GLN A 260 6.27 20.75 -12.83
C GLN A 260 7.41 20.11 -12.06
N VAL A 261 7.79 18.91 -12.51
CA VAL A 261 8.96 18.21 -11.99
C VAL A 261 10.23 18.86 -12.52
N LEU A 262 11.04 19.37 -11.61
CA LEU A 262 12.35 19.96 -11.90
C LEU A 262 13.45 18.90 -11.80
N THR A 263 13.35 18.02 -10.80
CA THR A 263 14.31 16.94 -10.53
C THR A 263 13.56 15.73 -9.98
N ARG A 264 13.93 14.52 -10.40
CA ARG A 264 13.38 13.23 -9.90
C ARG A 264 14.37 12.54 -8.97
N ASP A 265 13.86 11.55 -8.22
CA ASP A 265 14.66 10.62 -7.42
C ASP A 265 15.53 11.30 -6.36
N LEU A 266 14.94 12.25 -5.60
CA LEU A 266 15.65 13.01 -4.57
C LEU A 266 15.94 12.21 -3.29
N ALA A 267 15.27 11.07 -3.11
CA ALA A 267 15.40 10.26 -1.91
C ALA A 267 16.82 9.70 -1.79
N ASN A 268 17.40 9.74 -0.59
CA ASN A 268 18.70 9.18 -0.26
C ASN A 268 18.79 7.67 -0.53
N GLN A 269 17.64 6.97 -0.53
CA GLN A 269 17.52 5.54 -0.80
C GLN A 269 16.59 5.32 -1.98
N LYS A 270 17.00 4.45 -2.91
CA LYS A 270 16.24 4.14 -4.13
C LYS A 270 14.98 3.33 -3.85
N ASP A 271 15.10 2.30 -3.01
CA ASP A 271 13.99 1.41 -2.67
C ASP A 271 13.19 1.96 -1.49
N ASN A 272 12.52 3.09 -1.71
CA ASN A 272 11.69 3.76 -0.72
C ASN A 272 10.22 3.39 -0.91
N VAL A 273 9.68 2.61 0.02
CA VAL A 273 8.31 2.10 -0.02
C VAL A 273 7.66 2.31 1.33
N SER A 274 6.42 2.81 1.32
CA SER A 274 5.59 2.89 2.51
C SER A 274 4.54 1.79 2.49
N ARG A 275 4.40 1.09 3.62
CA ARG A 275 3.31 0.15 3.89
C ARG A 275 2.19 0.90 4.59
N PHE A 276 0.99 0.71 4.07
CA PHE A 276 -0.25 1.26 4.60
C PHE A 276 -1.16 0.13 5.04
N ILE A 277 -1.87 0.36 6.14
CA ILE A 277 -2.97 -0.47 6.58
C ILE A 277 -4.29 0.24 6.31
N VAL A 278 -5.33 -0.54 6.04
CA VAL A 278 -6.70 -0.08 5.90
C VAL A 278 -7.46 -0.54 7.14
N VAL A 279 -8.10 0.38 7.85
CA VAL A 279 -8.84 0.06 9.08
C VAL A 279 -10.32 0.42 8.94
N ALA A 280 -11.19 -0.35 9.61
CA ALA A 280 -12.64 -0.14 9.63
C ALA A 280 -13.23 -0.53 11.00
N ARG A 281 -14.47 -0.11 11.27
CA ARG A 281 -15.17 -0.48 12.52
C ARG A 281 -15.47 -1.98 12.63
N LYS A 282 -15.81 -2.62 11.51
CA LYS A 282 -16.12 -4.05 11.46
C LYS A 282 -14.93 -4.82 10.88
N PRO A 283 -14.52 -5.94 11.48
CA PRO A 283 -13.54 -6.82 10.88
C PRO A 283 -14.09 -7.44 9.60
N VAL A 284 -13.18 -7.91 8.74
CA VAL A 284 -13.52 -8.67 7.54
C VAL A 284 -13.20 -10.14 7.73
N THR A 285 -13.97 -10.99 7.06
CA THR A 285 -13.62 -12.39 6.85
C THR A 285 -12.81 -12.49 5.57
N VAL A 286 -11.78 -13.33 5.57
CA VAL A 286 -10.95 -13.61 4.40
C VAL A 286 -11.25 -15.01 3.90
N ALA A 287 -11.63 -15.15 2.62
CA ALA A 287 -11.84 -16.45 2.02
C ALA A 287 -10.54 -17.28 2.05
N LYS A 288 -10.63 -18.58 2.37
CA LYS A 288 -9.45 -19.48 2.44
C LYS A 288 -8.65 -19.58 1.14
N ALA A 289 -9.28 -19.29 0.00
CA ALA A 289 -8.63 -19.27 -1.31
C ALA A 289 -7.72 -18.04 -1.53
N ILE A 290 -7.74 -17.07 -0.61
CA ILE A 290 -6.98 -15.82 -0.67
C ILE A 290 -5.92 -15.84 0.44
N PRO A 291 -4.65 -15.56 0.13
CA PRO A 291 -3.61 -15.38 1.15
C PRO A 291 -4.01 -14.28 2.14
N ALA A 292 -3.92 -14.60 3.42
CA ALA A 292 -4.30 -13.69 4.50
C ALA A 292 -3.10 -13.38 5.39
N LYS A 293 -3.08 -12.15 5.90
CA LYS A 293 -2.22 -11.76 7.01
C LYS A 293 -3.10 -11.55 8.24
N THR A 294 -2.66 -12.03 9.38
CA THR A 294 -3.28 -11.73 10.68
C THR A 294 -2.31 -10.89 11.48
N THR A 295 -2.79 -9.74 11.95
CA THR A 295 -2.06 -8.87 12.88
C THR A 295 -2.65 -9.01 14.26
N PHE A 296 -1.80 -9.19 15.26
CA PHE A 296 -2.20 -9.17 16.66
C PHE A 296 -1.13 -8.48 17.52
N ILE A 297 -1.57 -7.93 18.64
CA ILE A 297 -0.69 -7.44 19.70
C ILE A 297 -0.65 -8.46 20.83
N MET A 298 0.52 -8.65 21.41
CA MET A 298 0.69 -9.47 22.60
C MET A 298 1.62 -8.80 23.61
N TYR A 299 1.33 -9.00 24.89
CA TYR A 299 2.17 -8.61 26.00
C TYR A 299 2.62 -9.88 26.72
N THR A 300 3.93 -10.13 26.71
CA THR A 300 4.54 -11.30 27.35
C THR A 300 4.91 -10.98 28.81
N GLY A 301 5.16 -12.01 29.62
CA GLY A 301 5.80 -11.80 30.92
C GLY A 301 7.22 -11.22 30.79
N GLN A 302 7.77 -10.68 31.89
CA GLN A 302 9.15 -10.18 31.95
C GLN A 302 10.19 -11.26 32.33
N GLN A 303 9.78 -12.54 32.35
CA GLN A 303 10.68 -13.64 32.66
C GLN A 303 11.62 -13.90 31.46
N PRO A 304 12.88 -14.30 31.69
CA PRO A 304 13.79 -14.68 30.61
C PRO A 304 13.16 -15.75 29.70
N GLY A 305 13.19 -15.52 28.39
CA GLY A 305 12.63 -16.45 27.40
C GLY A 305 11.15 -16.26 27.08
N ALA A 306 10.40 -15.38 27.77
CA ALA A 306 8.96 -15.24 27.55
C ALA A 306 8.55 -14.93 26.10
N LEU A 307 9.30 -14.06 25.40
CA LEU A 307 9.08 -13.82 23.97
C LEU A 307 9.45 -15.05 23.14
N VAL A 308 10.55 -15.73 23.45
CA VAL A 308 10.98 -16.94 22.73
C VAL A 308 9.91 -18.02 22.82
N ASP A 309 9.32 -18.24 23.99
CA ASP A 309 8.24 -19.20 24.20
C ASP A 309 7.03 -18.88 23.31
N ALA A 310 6.65 -17.60 23.21
CA ALA A 310 5.58 -17.16 22.30
C ALA A 310 5.92 -17.42 20.83
N LEU A 311 7.15 -17.12 20.40
CA LEU A 311 7.59 -17.39 19.03
C LEU A 311 7.70 -18.88 18.70
N LEU A 312 8.02 -19.72 19.70
CA LEU A 312 8.06 -21.17 19.55
C LEU A 312 6.67 -21.75 19.28
N VAL A 313 5.60 -21.19 19.86
CA VAL A 313 4.22 -21.59 19.53
C VAL A 313 3.94 -21.39 18.03
N LEU A 314 4.25 -20.21 17.49
CA LEU A 314 4.07 -19.94 16.05
C LEU A 314 4.86 -20.93 15.19
N LYS A 315 6.11 -21.20 15.56
CA LYS A 315 6.96 -22.17 14.86
C LYS A 315 6.40 -23.60 14.90
N GLN A 316 5.86 -24.04 16.03
CA GLN A 316 5.28 -25.38 16.19
C GLN A 316 4.05 -25.60 15.30
N HIS A 317 3.26 -24.55 15.09
CA HIS A 317 2.12 -24.56 14.17
C HIS A 317 2.50 -24.25 12.71
N GLY A 318 3.80 -24.08 12.42
CA GLY A 318 4.28 -23.81 11.05
C GLY A 318 3.90 -22.43 10.52
N ILE A 319 3.63 -21.45 11.39
CA ILE A 319 3.16 -20.12 11.03
C ILE A 319 4.35 -19.18 10.81
N SER A 320 4.48 -18.65 9.60
CA SER A 320 5.52 -17.67 9.27
C SER A 320 5.14 -16.27 9.76
N MET A 321 6.08 -15.59 10.41
CA MET A 321 5.95 -14.19 10.75
C MET A 321 6.41 -13.30 9.58
N ALA A 322 5.65 -12.24 9.33
CA ALA A 322 6.01 -11.17 8.41
C ALA A 322 6.68 -10.00 9.13
N LYS A 323 6.29 -9.73 10.39
CA LYS A 323 6.82 -8.62 11.19
C LYS A 323 6.72 -8.92 12.68
N LEU A 324 7.69 -8.41 13.43
CA LEU A 324 7.71 -8.35 14.89
C LEU A 324 8.27 -6.97 15.28
N GLU A 325 7.45 -6.16 15.95
CA GLU A 325 7.81 -4.81 16.41
C GLU A 325 7.52 -4.67 17.90
N SER A 326 8.44 -4.13 18.69
CA SER A 326 8.20 -3.83 20.11
C SER A 326 7.89 -2.36 20.33
N ARG A 327 6.94 -2.08 21.23
CA ARG A 327 6.61 -0.72 21.69
C ARG A 327 6.49 -0.72 23.22
N PRO A 328 6.97 0.33 23.91
CA PRO A 328 6.74 0.47 25.33
C PRO A 328 5.24 0.60 25.61
N ILE A 329 4.77 0.01 26.72
CA ILE A 329 3.40 0.16 27.17
C ILE A 329 3.28 1.49 27.94
N ASN A 330 2.48 2.41 27.41
CA ASN A 330 2.22 3.67 28.09
C ASN A 330 1.59 3.44 29.47
N GLY A 331 2.24 3.96 30.52
CA GLY A 331 1.81 3.81 31.91
C GLY A 331 2.50 2.67 32.68
N ASN A 332 3.15 1.73 31.98
CA ASN A 332 3.91 0.63 32.60
C ASN A 332 5.38 0.67 32.16
N PRO A 333 6.26 1.37 32.90
CA PRO A 333 7.67 1.44 32.56
C PRO A 333 8.30 0.05 32.41
N TRP A 334 9.15 -0.12 31.39
CA TRP A 334 9.88 -1.37 31.11
C TRP A 334 9.03 -2.57 30.70
N GLU A 335 7.73 -2.37 30.46
CA GLU A 335 6.89 -3.37 29.81
C GLU A 335 6.78 -3.06 28.32
N GLU A 336 6.92 -4.10 27.49
CA GLU A 336 6.86 -4.00 26.05
C GLU A 336 5.67 -4.78 25.49
N MET A 337 4.99 -4.18 24.51
CA MET A 337 3.98 -4.82 23.70
C MET A 337 4.57 -5.14 22.34
N PHE A 338 4.31 -6.36 21.87
CA PHE A 338 4.77 -6.85 20.58
C PHE A 338 3.62 -6.83 19.57
N TYR A 339 3.85 -6.18 18.44
CA TYR A 339 3.00 -6.26 17.26
C TYR A 339 3.53 -7.36 16.36
N VAL A 340 2.68 -8.31 16.03
CA VAL A 340 3.04 -9.47 15.24
C VAL A 340 2.14 -9.55 14.03
N ASP A 341 2.76 -9.60 12.86
CA ASP A 341 2.10 -9.95 11.62
C ASP A 341 2.47 -11.38 11.25
N VAL A 342 1.48 -12.21 10.92
CA VAL A 342 1.69 -13.58 10.46
C VAL A 342 0.97 -13.86 9.15
N PHE A 343 1.55 -14.72 8.32
CA PHE A 343 0.91 -15.24 7.11
C PHE A 343 -0.03 -16.39 7.47
N ALA A 344 -1.19 -16.06 8.04
CA ALA A 344 -2.20 -17.04 8.40
C ALA A 344 -3.60 -16.41 8.40
N ASN A 345 -4.60 -17.21 8.05
CA ASN A 345 -6.01 -16.83 8.15
C ASN A 345 -6.56 -17.25 9.52
N LEU A 346 -7.41 -16.42 10.14
CA LEU A 346 -8.05 -16.78 11.43
C LEU A 346 -8.95 -18.03 11.35
N SER A 347 -9.42 -18.38 10.16
CA SER A 347 -10.21 -19.59 9.91
C SER A 347 -9.36 -20.86 9.70
N ASP A 348 -8.03 -20.73 9.73
CA ASP A 348 -7.11 -21.86 9.67
C ASP A 348 -6.96 -22.49 11.05
N TYR A 349 -7.05 -23.82 11.10
CA TYR A 349 -6.95 -24.58 12.34
C TYR A 349 -5.63 -24.29 13.07
N ALA A 350 -4.51 -24.25 12.35
CA ALA A 350 -3.19 -23.94 12.92
C ALA A 350 -3.18 -22.56 13.60
N MET A 351 -3.78 -21.55 12.98
CA MET A 351 -3.83 -20.20 13.55
C MET A 351 -4.72 -20.13 14.80
N THR A 352 -5.89 -20.77 14.77
CA THR A 352 -6.78 -20.83 15.94
C THR A 352 -6.08 -21.50 17.12
N ARG A 353 -5.39 -22.64 16.90
CA ARG A 353 -4.64 -23.36 17.93
C ARG A 353 -3.46 -22.53 18.48
N ALA A 354 -2.72 -21.85 17.61
CA ALA A 354 -1.63 -20.99 18.01
C ALA A 354 -2.11 -19.84 18.91
N LEU A 355 -3.23 -19.17 18.57
CA LEU A 355 -3.80 -18.11 19.40
C LEU A 355 -4.28 -18.62 20.76
N GLU A 356 -4.89 -19.80 20.83
CA GLU A 356 -5.29 -20.42 22.11
C GLU A 356 -4.09 -20.71 23.02
N GLU A 357 -2.99 -21.18 22.45
CA GLU A 357 -1.75 -21.47 23.18
C GLU A 357 -1.03 -20.18 23.60
N LEU A 358 -0.93 -19.19 22.71
CA LEU A 358 -0.39 -17.86 23.02
C LEU A 358 -1.18 -17.18 24.15
N ASN A 359 -2.51 -17.27 24.14
CA ASN A 359 -3.36 -16.69 25.18
C ASN A 359 -3.12 -17.30 26.58
N LYS A 360 -2.58 -18.53 26.66
CA LYS A 360 -2.25 -19.18 27.95
C LYS A 360 -0.92 -18.71 28.53
N ILE A 361 0.03 -18.30 27.68
CA ILE A 361 1.41 -17.97 28.08
C ILE A 361 1.67 -16.45 28.08
N THR A 362 0.84 -15.67 27.38
CA THR A 362 0.90 -14.21 27.36
C THR A 362 -0.03 -13.60 28.40
N LYS A 363 0.31 -12.41 28.89
CA LYS A 363 -0.53 -11.66 29.84
C LYS A 363 -1.72 -11.01 29.15
N PHE A 364 -1.57 -10.68 27.87
CA PHE A 364 -2.61 -10.09 27.04
C PHE A 364 -2.33 -10.40 25.58
N ILE A 365 -3.38 -10.68 24.82
CA ILE A 365 -3.35 -10.79 23.37
C ILE A 365 -4.63 -10.19 22.79
N LYS A 366 -4.51 -9.42 21.71
CA LYS A 366 -5.63 -8.86 20.97
C LYS A 366 -5.34 -8.96 19.48
N VAL A 367 -6.24 -9.61 18.74
CA VAL A 367 -6.19 -9.61 17.29
C VAL A 367 -6.65 -8.25 16.79
N LEU A 368 -5.82 -7.59 15.99
CA LEU A 368 -6.12 -6.30 15.36
C LEU A 368 -6.81 -6.49 14.01
N GLY A 369 -6.62 -7.63 13.33
CA GLY A 369 -7.35 -7.94 12.11
C GLY A 369 -6.80 -9.15 11.36
N CYS A 370 -7.62 -9.69 10.46
CA CYS A 370 -7.24 -10.69 9.48
C CYS A 370 -7.70 -10.20 8.11
N TYR A 371 -6.77 -10.01 7.19
CA TYR A 371 -7.02 -9.24 5.98
C TYR A 371 -6.21 -9.76 4.79
N PRO A 372 -6.70 -9.55 3.54
CA PRO A 372 -5.92 -9.84 2.35
C PRO A 372 -4.80 -8.81 2.17
N SER A 373 -3.71 -9.22 1.50
CA SER A 373 -2.63 -8.32 1.11
C SER A 373 -2.76 -7.93 -0.36
N GLU A 374 -2.57 -6.64 -0.68
CA GLU A 374 -2.42 -6.18 -2.07
C GLU A 374 -1.02 -6.46 -2.64
N ASP A 375 -0.07 -6.90 -1.81
CA ASP A 375 1.29 -7.17 -2.26
C ASP A 375 1.35 -8.56 -2.93
N ILE A 376 1.24 -8.56 -4.26
CA ILE A 376 1.37 -9.77 -5.08
C ILE A 376 2.81 -9.88 -5.56
N GLU A 377 3.59 -10.75 -4.92
CA GLU A 377 4.96 -11.03 -5.40
C GLU A 377 4.94 -11.48 -6.87
N PRO A 378 5.76 -10.95 -7.78
CA PRO A 378 5.78 -11.41 -9.16
C PRO A 378 6.20 -12.89 -9.27
N THR A 379 5.55 -13.63 -10.17
CA THR A 379 5.91 -15.03 -10.43
C THR A 379 7.23 -15.10 -11.18
N GLN A 380 8.20 -15.85 -10.63
CA GLN A 380 9.53 -15.95 -11.22
C GLN A 380 9.52 -16.85 -12.44
N VAL A 381 10.11 -16.37 -13.54
CA VAL A 381 10.35 -17.17 -14.74
C VAL A 381 11.85 -17.43 -14.79
N THR A 382 12.26 -18.68 -14.59
CA THR A 382 13.63 -19.10 -14.89
C THR A 382 13.82 -18.93 -16.40
N ALA A 383 14.68 -17.99 -16.79
CA ALA A 383 15.13 -17.89 -18.18
C ALA A 383 15.85 -19.20 -18.52
N GLY A 384 15.26 -19.96 -19.45
CA GLY A 384 15.87 -21.15 -20.04
C GLY A 384 16.89 -20.80 -21.11
#